data_AF-A0A9D7SB84-F1
#
_entry.id   AF-A0A9D7SB84-F1
#
_cell.length_a   1.000
_cell.length_b   1.000
_cell.length_c   1.000
_cell.angle_alpha   90.00
_cell.angle_beta   90.00
_cell.angle_gamma   90.00
#
_symmetry.space_group_name_H-M   'P 1'
#
loop_
_entity.id
_entity.type
_entity.pdbx_description
1 polymer ?
#
loop_
_entity_poly.entity_id
_entity_poly.type
_entity_poly.pdbx_seq_one_letter_code
_entity_poly.pdbx_strand_id
1 'polypeptide(L)'
;MKIQLDSIEFSITEERLGKIKHWIQGGQIKKAIQTSKDTWNYHLKAEDMLIECEMSYGKNNVKKINCACGQGNRINPCIHAWTLAYWHYINIVQEKTKLPIR
;
A
#
# COMPACT_ATOMS: atom_id res chain seq x y z
N MET A 1 11.44 9.78 8.61
CA MET A 1 10.23 9.22 9.24
C MET A 1 10.21 7.72 8.94
N LYS A 2 10.34 6.85 9.96
CA LYS A 2 10.50 5.39 9.79
C LYS A 2 9.11 4.73 9.74
N ILE A 3 8.75 4.12 8.61
CA ILE A 3 7.55 3.26 8.51
C ILE A 3 8.02 1.85 8.86
N GLN A 4 7.69 1.37 10.06
CA GLN A 4 7.92 -0.03 10.43
C GLN A 4 6.75 -0.88 9.94
N LEU A 5 7.01 -1.63 8.87
CA LEU A 5 6.23 -2.81 8.47
C LEU A 5 7.09 -3.99 8.93
N ASP A 6 6.78 -4.64 10.05
CA ASP A 6 7.70 -5.55 10.80
C ASP A 6 8.08 -6.89 10.11
N SER A 7 8.20 -6.90 8.78
CA SER A 7 9.01 -7.90 8.07
C SER A 7 9.67 -7.34 6.81
N ILE A 8 9.60 -6.02 6.61
CA ILE A 8 10.23 -5.38 5.48
C ILE A 8 10.68 -3.97 5.90
N GLU A 9 11.90 -3.89 6.44
CA GLU A 9 12.62 -2.63 6.50
C GLU A 9 12.96 -2.22 5.08
N PHE A 10 12.58 -1.01 4.71
CA PHE A 10 12.63 -0.59 3.34
C PHE A 10 13.30 0.76 3.21
N SER A 11 14.36 0.80 2.41
CA SER A 11 14.99 2.03 1.95
C SER A 11 14.29 2.49 0.68
N ILE A 12 13.48 3.56 0.78
CA ILE A 12 12.91 4.23 -0.40
C ILE A 12 13.67 5.52 -0.67
N THR A 13 14.04 5.77 -1.92
CA THR A 13 14.67 7.03 -2.32
C THR A 13 13.64 8.18 -2.24
N GLU A 14 14.11 9.40 -2.03
CA GLU A 14 13.24 10.59 -1.99
C GLU A 14 12.43 10.76 -3.28
N GLU A 15 13.05 10.49 -4.43
CA GLU A 15 12.39 10.52 -5.74
C GLU A 15 11.18 9.56 -5.79
N ARG A 16 11.37 8.30 -5.37
CA ARG A 16 10.29 7.30 -5.34
C ARG A 16 9.19 7.68 -4.35
N LEU A 17 9.57 8.27 -3.21
CA LEU A 17 8.61 8.80 -2.25
C LEU A 17 7.80 9.96 -2.83
N GLY A 18 8.44 10.85 -3.59
CA GLY A 18 7.77 11.94 -4.31
C GLY A 18 6.72 11.40 -5.29
N LYS A 19 7.08 10.41 -6.11
CA LYS A 19 6.16 9.76 -7.06
C LYS A 19 4.97 9.09 -6.34
N ILE A 20 5.20 8.40 -5.22
CA ILE A 20 4.13 7.81 -4.40
C ILE A 20 3.16 8.88 -3.89
N LYS A 21 3.67 9.96 -3.30
CA LYS A 21 2.85 11.04 -2.77
C LYS A 21 2.02 11.71 -3.87
N HIS A 22 2.64 11.97 -5.01
CA HIS A 22 1.96 12.54 -6.18
C HIS A 22 0.79 11.66 -6.63
N TRP A 23 0.99 10.34 -6.76
CA TRP A 23 -0.08 9.42 -7.13
C TRP A 23 -1.23 9.37 -6.13
N ILE A 24 -0.92 9.39 -4.83
CA ILE A 24 -1.93 9.43 -3.77
C ILE A 24 -2.73 10.72 -3.83
N GLN A 25 -2.06 11.87 -3.90
CA GLN A 25 -2.71 13.18 -3.96
C GLN A 25 -3.51 13.35 -5.25
N GLY A 26 -3.05 12.77 -6.36
CA GLY A 26 -3.76 12.74 -7.64
C GLY A 26 -4.94 11.76 -7.69
N GLY A 27 -5.29 11.11 -6.58
CA GLY A 27 -6.43 10.18 -6.52
C GLY A 27 -6.27 8.99 -7.47
N GLN A 28 -5.03 8.51 -7.68
CA GLN A 28 -4.77 7.40 -8.60
C GLN A 28 -5.26 6.06 -8.07
N ILE A 29 -5.50 5.93 -6.76
CA ILE A 29 -6.13 4.77 -6.16
C ILE A 29 -7.63 4.87 -6.42
N LYS A 30 -8.11 4.06 -7.36
CA LYS A 30 -9.50 4.09 -7.85
C LYS A 30 -10.43 3.21 -7.04
N LYS A 31 -9.89 2.18 -6.39
CA LYS A 31 -10.67 1.23 -5.62
C LYS A 31 -9.83 0.65 -4.48
N ALA A 32 -10.46 0.48 -3.32
CA ALA A 32 -9.92 -0.25 -2.18
C ALA A 32 -11.08 -1.04 -1.55
N ILE A 33 -11.03 -2.37 -1.60
CA ILE A 33 -12.08 -3.24 -1.06
C ILE A 33 -11.44 -4.23 -0.10
N GLN A 34 -12.02 -4.36 1.08
CA GLN A 34 -11.71 -5.45 1.99
C GLN A 34 -12.43 -6.72 1.50
N THR A 35 -11.67 -7.71 1.03
CA THR A 35 -12.23 -8.97 0.50
C THR A 35 -12.31 -10.05 1.57
N SER A 36 -11.49 -9.96 2.62
CA SER A 36 -11.55 -10.80 3.80
C SER A 36 -11.11 -10.02 5.03
N LYS A 37 -11.20 -10.61 6.22
CA LYS A 37 -10.74 -9.98 7.48
C LYS A 37 -9.30 -9.43 7.35
N ASP A 38 -8.45 -10.19 6.66
CA ASP A 38 -7.02 -9.89 6.56
C ASP A 38 -6.58 -9.61 5.11
N THR A 39 -7.49 -9.36 4.17
CA THR A 39 -7.14 -9.17 2.75
C THR A 39 -7.89 -8.00 2.13
N TRP A 40 -7.15 -7.24 1.33
CA TRP A 40 -7.66 -6.09 0.59
C TRP A 40 -7.22 -6.13 -0.87
N ASN A 41 -8.15 -5.80 -1.76
CA ASN A 41 -7.89 -5.62 -3.19
C ASN A 41 -7.95 -4.14 -3.55
N TYR A 42 -7.03 -3.70 -4.41
CA TYR A 42 -6.91 -2.32 -4.84
C TYR A 42 -6.76 -2.22 -6.34
N HIS A 43 -7.31 -1.15 -6.90
CA HIS A 43 -7.05 -0.72 -8.27
C HIS A 43 -6.29 0.60 -8.25
N LEU A 44 -5.12 0.63 -8.87
CA LEU A 44 -4.27 1.81 -9.03
C LEU A 44 -4.18 2.16 -10.52
N LYS A 45 -4.57 3.38 -10.90
CA LYS A 45 -4.35 3.88 -12.26
C LYS A 45 -3.00 4.59 -12.32
N ALA A 46 -1.98 3.93 -12.84
CA ALA A 46 -0.62 4.44 -12.95
C ALA A 46 -0.04 4.10 -14.33
N GLU A 47 0.78 4.99 -14.89
CA GLU A 47 1.52 4.72 -16.14
C GLU A 47 0.57 4.35 -17.31
N ASP A 48 -0.57 5.04 -17.39
CA ASP A 48 -1.67 4.79 -18.33
C ASP A 48 -2.32 3.39 -18.26
N MET A 49 -1.96 2.60 -17.25
CA MET A 49 -2.51 1.27 -16.99
C MET A 49 -3.37 1.26 -15.72
N LEU A 50 -4.31 0.33 -15.67
CA LEU A 50 -5.01 -0.03 -14.43
C LEU A 50 -4.32 -1.26 -13.83
N ILE A 51 -3.75 -1.08 -12.65
CA ILE A 51 -2.97 -2.09 -11.95
C ILE A 51 -3.78 -2.61 -10.78
N GLU A 52 -3.98 -3.92 -10.76
CA GLU A 52 -4.61 -4.63 -9.65
C GLU A 52 -3.56 -5.10 -8.65
N CYS A 53 -3.88 -4.93 -7.38
CA CYS A 53 -3.02 -5.37 -6.29
C CYS A 53 -3.86 -6.00 -5.18
N GLU A 54 -3.31 -7.03 -4.56
CA GLU A 54 -3.84 -7.67 -3.37
C GLU A 54 -2.83 -7.47 -2.23
N MET A 55 -3.31 -7.02 -1.08
CA MET A 55 -2.53 -6.92 0.15
C MET A 55 -3.16 -7.80 1.21
N SER A 56 -2.34 -8.62 1.86
CA SER A 56 -2.77 -9.46 2.98
C SER A 56 -1.99 -9.15 4.25
N TYR A 57 -2.70 -9.21 5.38
CA TYR A 57 -2.18 -8.99 6.71
C TYR A 57 -1.93 -10.32 7.43
N GLY A 58 -0.86 -10.35 8.23
CA GLY A 58 -0.68 -11.32 9.30
C GLY A 58 -1.22 -10.73 10.61
N LYS A 59 -0.82 -11.34 11.74
CA LYS A 59 -1.32 -10.94 13.07
C LYS A 59 -1.07 -9.45 13.40
N ASN A 60 0.09 -8.91 13.01
CA ASN A 60 0.52 -7.56 13.39
C ASN A 60 1.01 -6.69 12.21
N ASN A 61 1.17 -7.26 11.01
CA ASN A 61 1.87 -6.59 9.90
C ASN A 61 1.36 -7.05 8.53
N VAL A 62 1.70 -6.30 7.48
CA VAL A 62 1.49 -6.76 6.10
C VAL A 62 2.32 -8.01 5.86
N LYS A 63 1.66 -9.12 5.50
CA LYS A 63 2.29 -10.42 5.22
C LYS A 63 2.77 -10.51 3.77
N LYS A 64 1.97 -10.00 2.84
CA LYS A 64 2.24 -10.10 1.39
C LYS A 64 1.53 -8.98 0.64
N ILE A 65 2.18 -8.45 -0.38
CA ILE A 65 1.56 -7.61 -1.40
C ILE A 65 1.84 -8.24 -2.76
N ASN A 66 0.79 -8.61 -3.47
CA ASN A 66 0.82 -9.08 -4.84
C ASN A 66 0.42 -7.92 -5.75
N CYS A 67 1.26 -7.57 -6.72
CA CYS A 67 0.94 -6.55 -7.70
C CYS A 67 0.99 -7.17 -9.10
N ALA A 68 -0.06 -6.94 -9.89
CA ALA A 68 -0.18 -7.46 -11.25
C ALA A 68 0.91 -6.95 -12.21
N CYS A 69 1.66 -5.89 -11.86
CA CYS A 69 2.76 -5.40 -12.70
C CYS A 69 3.94 -6.39 -12.81
N GLY A 70 4.02 -7.41 -11.94
CA GLY A 70 5.06 -8.44 -11.99
C GLY A 70 6.48 -7.98 -11.63
N GLN A 71 6.73 -6.68 -11.46
CA GLN A 71 8.06 -6.13 -11.21
C GLN A 71 8.54 -6.21 -9.75
N GLY A 72 7.68 -6.62 -8.82
CA GLY A 72 7.99 -6.72 -7.40
C GLY A 72 8.24 -8.15 -6.95
N ASN A 73 9.10 -8.33 -5.95
CA ASN A 73 9.20 -9.59 -5.20
C ASN A 73 8.95 -9.35 -3.70
N ARG A 74 8.99 -10.42 -2.90
CA ARG A 74 8.69 -10.35 -1.46
C ARG A 74 9.65 -9.43 -0.67
N ILE A 75 10.88 -9.27 -1.15
CA ILE A 75 11.93 -8.46 -0.52
C ILE A 75 11.89 -7.03 -1.07
N ASN A 76 11.63 -6.88 -2.37
CA ASN A 76 11.60 -5.61 -3.10
C ASN A 76 10.26 -5.45 -3.85
N PRO A 77 9.21 -4.90 -3.20
CA PRO A 77 7.97 -4.59 -3.87
C PRO A 77 8.16 -3.48 -4.92
N CYS A 78 7.33 -3.57 -5.96
CA CYS A 78 7.22 -2.53 -6.97
C CYS A 78 6.65 -1.24 -6.37
N ILE A 79 6.84 -0.12 -7.07
CA ILE A 79 6.34 1.20 -6.62
C ILE A 79 4.80 1.23 -6.47
N HIS A 80 4.05 0.40 -7.20
CA HIS A 80 2.59 0.31 -7.06
C HIS A 80 2.18 -0.27 -5.70
N ALA A 81 2.82 -1.38 -5.30
CA ALA A 81 2.62 -1.98 -3.98
C ALA A 81 2.95 -0.97 -2.87
N TRP A 82 4.00 -0.18 -3.09
CA TRP A 82 4.39 0.89 -2.19
C TRP A 82 3.35 1.98 -2.01
N THR A 83 2.84 2.51 -3.12
CA THR A 83 1.79 3.53 -3.11
C THR A 83 0.56 3.06 -2.36
N LEU A 84 0.16 1.81 -2.57
CA LEU A 84 -1.02 1.23 -1.93
C LEU A 84 -0.83 1.00 -0.44
N ALA A 85 0.31 0.43 -0.03
CA ALA A 85 0.60 0.21 1.38
C ALA A 85 0.60 1.54 2.15
N TYR A 86 1.23 2.57 1.59
CA TYR A 86 1.28 3.89 2.21
C TYR A 86 -0.10 4.56 2.28
N TRP A 87 -0.86 4.52 1.19
CA TRP A 87 -2.22 5.05 1.18
C TRP A 87 -3.12 4.34 2.19
N HIS A 88 -3.07 3.01 2.23
CA HIS A 88 -3.91 2.23 3.14
C HIS A 88 -3.55 2.51 4.60
N TYR A 89 -2.26 2.64 4.91
CA TYR A 89 -1.84 3.02 6.25
C TYR A 89 -2.44 4.37 6.66
N ILE A 90 -2.38 5.39 5.81
CA ILE A 90 -2.90 6.73 6.11
C ILE A 90 -4.43 6.74 6.23
N ASN A 91 -5.13 6.09 5.30
CA ASN A 91 -6.58 6.25 5.14
C ASN A 91 -7.40 5.19 5.87
N ILE A 92 -6.83 4.02 6.19
CA ILE A 92 -7.58 2.94 6.82
C ILE A 92 -7.03 2.63 8.21
N VAL A 93 -5.71 2.46 8.33
CA VAL A 93 -5.11 2.11 9.63
C VAL A 93 -5.12 3.31 10.57
N GLN A 94 -4.60 4.46 10.13
CA GLN A 94 -4.55 5.64 10.97
C GLN A 94 -5.95 6.18 11.30
N GLU A 95 -6.88 6.18 10.36
CA GLU A 95 -8.26 6.60 10.63
C GLU A 95 -8.94 5.73 11.68
N LYS A 96 -8.73 4.41 11.66
CA LYS A 96 -9.22 3.51 12.71
C LYS A 96 -8.60 3.82 14.08
N THR A 97 -7.32 4.18 14.14
CA THR A 97 -6.64 4.52 15.41
C THR A 97 -6.96 5.93 15.93
N LYS A 98 -7.53 6.81 15.10
CA LYS A 98 -7.96 8.16 15.50
C LYS A 98 -9.35 8.18 16.14
N LEU A 99 -10.11 7.10 16.06
CA LEU A 99 -11.36 6.98 16.82
C LEU A 99 -11.01 6.83 18.31
N PRO A 100 -11.44 7.75 19.18
CA PRO A 100 -11.21 7.60 20.62
C PRO A 100 -11.93 6.32 21.07
N ILE A 101 -11.23 5.52 21.86
CA ILE A 101 -11.80 4.40 22.61
C ILE A 101 -12.98 4.98 23.42
N ARG A 102 -14.21 4.61 23.05
CA ARG A 102 -15.40 4.91 23.85
C ARG A 102 -15.49 3.96 25.03
#